data_AF-A0A8S4BQK9-F1
#
_entry.id   AF-A0A8S4BQK9-F1
#
_cell.length_a   1.000
_cell.length_b   1.000
_cell.length_c   1.000
_cell.angle_alpha   90.00
_cell.angle_beta   90.00
_cell.angle_gamma   90.00
#
_symmetry.space_group_name_H-M   'P 1'
#
loop_
_entity.id
_entity.type
_entity.pdbx_description
1 polymer ?
#
loop_
_entity_poly.entity_id
_entity_poly.type
_entity_poly.pdbx_seq_one_letter_code
_entity_poly.pdbx_strand_id
1 'polypeptide(L)'
;MSALQDCFECTEWSIFKEAATDNQRTNVEEYAASVSDYISWCMENETATKTIVTRANQKPWMTKEVRAKLRERNAAFKSGDAVALRSTRANLKHAIRDAKRAHSRKIQERHRLPQRAQQLLWKI
;
A
#
# COMPACT_ATOMS: atom_id res chain seq x y z
N MET A 1 -3.68 -11.75 -13.09
CA MET A 1 -3.06 -12.18 -11.82
C MET A 1 -2.16 -11.06 -11.32
N SER A 2 -1.72 -11.07 -10.07
CA SER A 2 -0.70 -10.13 -9.57
C SER A 2 0.69 -10.59 -10.00
N ALA A 3 1.60 -9.68 -10.38
CA ALA A 3 2.93 -10.02 -10.91
C ALA A 3 3.74 -11.00 -10.03
N LEU A 4 3.61 -10.90 -8.70
CA LEU A 4 4.24 -11.83 -7.75
C LEU A 4 3.74 -13.29 -7.90
N GLN A 5 2.47 -13.46 -8.23
CA GLN A 5 1.88 -14.79 -8.42
C GLN A 5 2.38 -15.43 -9.71
N ASP A 6 2.47 -14.64 -10.79
CA ASP A 6 3.05 -15.08 -12.06
C ASP A 6 4.54 -15.46 -11.88
N CYS A 7 5.27 -14.70 -11.04
CA CYS A 7 6.66 -14.99 -10.70
C CYS A 7 6.83 -16.39 -10.09
N PHE A 8 6.00 -16.75 -9.10
CA PHE A 8 6.05 -18.07 -8.45
C PHE A 8 5.58 -19.22 -9.33
N GLU A 9 4.65 -18.98 -10.25
CA GLU A 9 4.18 -19.99 -11.21
C GLU A 9 5.23 -20.30 -12.28
N CYS A 10 6.10 -19.33 -12.60
CA CYS A 10 7.22 -19.53 -13.52
C CYS A 10 8.51 -20.04 -12.84
N THR A 11 8.56 -20.10 -11.50
CA THR A 11 9.74 -20.60 -10.79
C THR A 11 9.82 -22.13 -10.82
N GLU A 12 10.96 -22.66 -11.26
CA GLU A 12 11.27 -24.08 -11.17
C GLU A 12 11.82 -24.42 -9.77
N TRP A 13 10.93 -24.84 -8.87
CA TRP A 13 11.26 -25.11 -7.46
C TRP A 13 12.18 -26.32 -7.23
N SER A 14 12.28 -27.25 -8.19
CA SER A 14 13.16 -28.43 -8.13
C SER A 14 14.63 -28.06 -7.99
N ILE A 15 15.05 -26.94 -8.59
CA ILE A 15 16.45 -26.48 -8.59
C ILE A 15 16.97 -26.24 -7.16
N PHE A 16 16.15 -25.68 -6.27
CA PHE A 16 16.54 -25.45 -4.87
C PHE A 16 16.76 -26.77 -4.13
N LYS A 17 15.94 -27.78 -4.42
CA LYS A 17 16.03 -29.10 -3.79
C LYS A 17 17.27 -29.86 -4.29
N GLU A 18 17.55 -29.77 -5.59
CA GLU A 18 18.74 -30.37 -6.19
C GLU A 18 20.02 -29.73 -5.66
N ALA A 19 20.07 -28.40 -5.56
CA ALA A 19 21.21 -27.67 -5.02
C ALA A 19 21.51 -28.01 -3.56
N ALA A 20 20.48 -28.24 -2.74
CA ALA A 20 20.62 -28.63 -1.34
C ALA A 20 20.83 -30.14 -1.13
N THR A 21 20.89 -30.94 -2.19
CA THR A 21 21.05 -32.40 -2.10
C THR A 21 22.47 -32.81 -2.48
N ASP A 22 23.21 -33.35 -1.51
CA ASP A 22 24.50 -34.01 -1.74
C ASP A 22 24.40 -35.50 -1.36
N ASN A 23 24.94 -36.38 -2.22
CA ASN A 23 24.97 -37.83 -1.98
C ASN A 23 23.63 -38.43 -1.49
N GLN A 24 22.52 -38.03 -2.14
CA GLN A 24 21.14 -38.43 -1.78
C GLN A 24 20.64 -37.96 -0.41
N ARG A 25 21.37 -37.09 0.29
CA ARG A 25 20.91 -36.39 1.49
C ARG A 25 20.60 -34.95 1.15
N THR A 26 19.35 -34.56 1.37
CA THR A 26 18.94 -33.17 1.27
C THR A 26 19.19 -32.46 2.59
N ASN A 27 20.00 -31.41 2.57
CA ASN A 27 20.14 -30.48 3.66
C ASN A 27 18.88 -29.60 3.75
N VAL A 28 18.02 -29.91 4.72
CA VAL A 28 16.73 -29.24 4.89
C VAL A 28 16.91 -27.76 5.24
N GLU A 29 17.94 -27.42 6.01
CA GLU A 29 18.20 -26.02 6.40
C GLU A 29 18.61 -25.18 5.19
N GLU A 30 19.50 -25.71 4.35
CA GLU A 30 19.98 -25.05 3.13
C GLU A 30 18.87 -24.92 2.07
N TYR A 31 18.03 -25.94 1.94
CA TYR A 31 16.84 -25.87 1.09
C TYR A 31 15.85 -24.81 1.59
N ALA A 32 15.55 -24.78 2.90
CA ALA A 32 14.63 -23.81 3.46
C ALA A 32 15.17 -22.38 3.37
N ALA A 33 16.48 -22.18 3.59
CA ALA A 33 17.14 -20.89 3.48
C ALA A 33 17.09 -20.37 2.04
N SER A 34 17.52 -21.16 1.06
CA SER A 34 17.55 -20.76 -0.34
C SER A 34 16.16 -20.44 -0.91
N VAL A 35 15.13 -21.22 -0.55
CA VAL A 35 13.73 -20.93 -0.90
C VAL A 35 13.26 -19.62 -0.25
N SER A 36 13.57 -19.41 1.03
CA SER A 36 13.19 -18.18 1.75
C SER A 36 13.86 -16.93 1.18
N ASP A 37 15.12 -17.04 0.80
CA ASP A 37 15.90 -15.97 0.18
C ASP A 37 15.33 -15.60 -1.18
N TYR A 38 14.98 -16.59 -2.01
CA TYR A 38 14.37 -16.35 -3.30
C TYR A 38 12.98 -15.70 -3.19
N ILE A 39 12.14 -16.18 -2.26
CA ILE A 39 10.83 -15.57 -2.00
C ILE A 39 11.00 -14.11 -1.58
N SER A 40 11.96 -13.83 -0.70
CA SER A 40 12.26 -12.46 -0.25
C SER A 40 12.71 -11.58 -1.41
N TRP A 41 13.58 -12.09 -2.29
CA TRP A 41 14.00 -11.40 -3.51
C TRP A 41 12.83 -11.12 -4.46
N CYS A 42 11.95 -12.10 -4.71
CA CYS A 42 10.74 -11.91 -5.53
C CYS A 42 9.84 -10.84 -4.92
N MET A 43 9.66 -10.87 -3.60
CA MET A 43 8.89 -9.84 -2.90
C MET A 43 9.53 -8.47 -3.09
N GLU A 44 10.82 -8.30 -2.92
CA GLU A 44 11.49 -7.00 -3.09
C GLU A 44 11.44 -6.49 -4.53
N ASN A 45 11.58 -7.37 -5.51
CA ASN A 45 11.66 -7.01 -6.92
C ASN A 45 10.27 -6.74 -7.53
N GLU A 46 9.25 -7.53 -7.15
CA GLU A 46 7.88 -7.39 -7.66
C GLU A 46 7.03 -6.40 -6.85
N THR A 47 7.38 -6.16 -5.58
CA THR A 47 6.63 -5.19 -4.76
C THR A 47 7.07 -3.78 -5.15
N ALA A 48 6.27 -3.16 -6.02
CA ALA A 48 6.48 -1.76 -6.40
C ALA A 48 6.49 -0.85 -5.15
N THR A 49 7.69 -0.43 -4.75
CA THR A 49 7.87 0.54 -3.66
C THR A 49 7.32 1.88 -4.11
N LYS A 50 6.28 2.36 -3.42
CA LYS A 50 5.67 3.67 -3.69
C LYS A 50 6.15 4.68 -2.66
N THR A 51 7.10 5.52 -3.05
CA THR A 51 7.52 6.66 -2.23
C THR A 51 6.39 7.68 -2.16
N ILE A 52 5.80 7.86 -0.97
CA ILE A 52 4.81 8.90 -0.72
C ILE A 52 5.51 10.08 -0.05
N VAL A 53 5.81 11.13 -0.83
CA VAL A 53 6.36 12.37 -0.28
C VAL A 53 5.27 13.16 0.44
N THR A 54 5.35 13.23 1.76
CA THR A 54 4.55 14.13 2.61
C THR A 54 5.31 15.43 2.87
N ARG A 55 4.83 16.54 2.30
CA ARG A 55 5.39 17.88 2.57
C ARG A 55 4.80 18.47 3.85
N ALA A 56 5.54 19.31 4.57
CA ALA A 56 5.09 19.96 5.81
C ALA A 56 3.80 20.78 5.66
N ASN A 57 3.54 21.32 4.46
CA ASN A 57 2.32 22.06 4.13
C ASN A 57 1.19 21.19 3.56
N GLN A 58 1.33 19.85 3.55
CA GLN A 58 0.23 19.00 3.11
C GLN A 58 -0.92 19.08 4.10
N LYS A 59 -2.09 19.42 3.55
CA LYS A 59 -3.33 19.47 4.30
C LYS A 59 -3.58 18.09 4.95
N PRO A 60 -3.78 18.00 6.28
CA PRO A 60 -3.90 16.72 6.98
C PRO A 60 -5.08 15.83 6.53
N TRP A 61 -6.07 16.43 5.86
CA TRP A 61 -7.21 15.73 5.27
C TRP A 61 -6.97 15.23 3.84
N MET A 62 -5.75 15.38 3.29
CA MET A 62 -5.37 14.86 1.97
C MET A 62 -5.10 13.35 2.01
N THR A 63 -6.16 12.56 2.11
CA THR A 63 -6.09 11.09 2.15
C THR A 63 -5.93 10.45 0.77
N LYS A 64 -5.70 9.13 0.73
CA LYS A 64 -5.62 8.34 -0.52
C LYS A 64 -6.90 8.46 -1.34
N GLU A 65 -8.06 8.48 -0.68
CA GLU A 65 -9.39 8.60 -1.28
C GLU A 65 -9.57 9.96 -1.95
N VAL A 66 -9.17 11.05 -1.28
CA VAL A 66 -9.22 12.40 -1.85
C VAL A 66 -8.31 12.49 -3.09
N ARG A 67 -7.10 11.90 -3.04
CA ARG A 67 -6.20 11.82 -4.20
C ARG A 67 -6.78 10.98 -5.33
N ALA A 68 -7.48 9.88 -5.03
CA ALA A 68 -8.17 9.08 -6.05
C ALA A 68 -9.28 9.89 -6.74
N LYS A 69 -10.13 10.58 -5.98
CA LYS A 69 -11.18 11.45 -6.55
C LYS A 69 -10.63 12.62 -7.36
N LEU A 70 -9.48 13.18 -6.96
CA LEU A 70 -8.78 14.18 -7.77
C LEU A 70 -8.34 13.61 -9.13
N ARG A 71 -7.82 12.37 -9.16
CA ARG A 71 -7.43 11.69 -10.41
C ARG A 71 -8.63 11.40 -11.30
N GLU A 72 -9.73 10.86 -10.74
CA GLU A 72 -10.98 10.63 -11.48
C GLU A 72 -11.51 11.92 -12.12
N ARG A 73 -11.55 13.02 -11.36
CA ARG A 73 -11.98 14.33 -11.88
C ARG A 73 -11.06 14.81 -13.00
N ASN A 74 -9.74 14.70 -12.81
CA ASN A 74 -8.77 15.11 -13.84
C ASN A 74 -8.90 14.26 -15.10
N ALA A 75 -9.18 12.97 -14.98
CA ALA A 75 -9.45 12.08 -16.12
C ALA A 75 -10.72 12.50 -16.87
N ALA A 76 -11.83 12.74 -16.16
CA ALA A 76 -13.07 13.22 -16.76
C ALA A 76 -12.94 14.60 -17.42
N PHE A 77 -12.08 15.48 -16.86
CA PHE A 77 -11.76 16.76 -17.49
C PHE A 77 -10.99 16.57 -18.80
N LYS A 78 -9.99 15.66 -18.81
CA LYS A 78 -9.20 15.36 -20.01
C LYS A 78 -10.01 14.67 -21.10
N SER A 79 -11.01 13.88 -20.75
CA SER A 79 -11.88 13.20 -21.73
C SER A 79 -12.96 14.11 -22.34
N GLY A 80 -13.16 15.32 -21.80
CA GLY A 80 -14.19 16.25 -22.28
C GLY A 80 -15.63 15.87 -21.91
N ASP A 81 -15.84 14.81 -21.14
CA ASP A 81 -17.18 14.38 -20.73
C ASP A 81 -17.75 15.29 -19.63
N ALA A 82 -18.67 16.16 -20.01
CA ALA A 82 -19.30 17.11 -19.11
C ALA A 82 -20.17 16.45 -18.03
N VAL A 83 -20.81 15.30 -18.30
CA VAL A 83 -21.66 14.59 -17.33
C VAL A 83 -20.78 13.94 -16.28
N ALA A 84 -19.75 13.20 -16.72
CA ALA A 84 -18.77 12.60 -15.82
C ALA A 84 -18.02 13.66 -15.02
N LEU A 85 -17.70 14.81 -15.62
CA LEU A 85 -17.03 15.91 -14.91
C LEU A 85 -17.91 16.48 -13.78
N ARG A 86 -19.22 16.63 -14.00
CA ARG A 86 -20.15 17.07 -12.94
C ARG A 86 -20.20 16.07 -11.79
N SER A 87 -20.35 14.78 -12.10
CA SER A 87 -20.41 13.71 -11.11
C SER A 87 -19.11 13.62 -10.29
N THR A 88 -17.97 13.56 -10.97
CA THR A 88 -16.65 13.48 -10.30
C THR A 88 -16.33 14.70 -9.44
N ARG A 89 -16.78 15.90 -9.83
CA ARG A 89 -16.69 17.11 -8.98
C ARG A 89 -17.54 16.99 -7.71
N ALA A 90 -18.78 16.51 -7.83
CA ALA A 90 -19.64 16.28 -6.66
C ALA A 90 -19.01 15.23 -5.72
N ASN A 91 -18.52 14.13 -6.27
CA ASN A 91 -17.86 13.08 -5.49
C ASN A 91 -16.60 13.59 -4.77
N LEU A 92 -15.78 14.40 -5.45
CA LEU A 92 -14.61 15.03 -4.83
C LEU A 92 -15.00 15.95 -3.66
N LYS A 93 -16.06 16.75 -3.82
CA LYS A 93 -16.56 17.63 -2.75
C LYS A 93 -16.99 16.83 -1.51
N HIS A 94 -17.70 15.71 -1.71
CA HIS A 94 -18.10 14.81 -0.63
C HIS A 94 -16.89 14.20 0.06
N ALA A 95 -15.94 13.63 -0.71
CA ALA A 95 -14.73 13.04 -0.16
C ALA A 95 -13.90 14.03 0.67
N ILE A 96 -13.74 15.28 0.22
CA ILE A 96 -13.04 16.33 0.99
C ILE A 96 -13.79 16.65 2.28
N ARG A 97 -15.12 16.76 2.24
CA ARG A 97 -15.93 17.05 3.42
C ARG A 97 -15.78 15.95 4.46
N ASP A 98 -15.84 14.69 4.05
CA ASP A 98 -15.76 13.56 4.95
C ASP A 98 -14.35 13.36 5.50
N ALA A 99 -13.32 13.56 4.67
CA ALA A 99 -11.92 13.56 5.12
C ALA A 99 -11.64 14.65 6.18
N LYS A 100 -12.18 15.87 5.96
CA LYS A 100 -12.09 16.95 6.96
C LYS A 100 -12.78 16.57 8.26
N ARG A 101 -14.03 16.05 8.20
CA ARG A 101 -14.77 15.61 9.40
C ARG A 101 -14.03 14.51 10.15
N ALA A 102 -13.50 13.52 9.44
CA ALA A 102 -12.73 12.44 10.04
C ALA A 102 -11.48 12.97 10.76
N HIS A 103 -10.76 13.90 10.13
CA HIS A 103 -9.61 14.55 10.73
C HIS A 103 -9.98 15.37 11.98
N SER A 104 -11.05 16.17 11.91
CA SER A 104 -11.55 16.95 13.04
C SER A 104 -11.96 16.06 14.22
N ARG A 105 -12.65 14.93 13.96
CA ARG A 105 -12.98 13.94 15.00
C ARG A 105 -11.73 13.35 15.64
N LYS A 106 -10.72 12.99 14.83
CA LYS A 106 -9.43 12.46 15.34
C LYS A 106 -8.72 13.46 16.25
N ILE A 107 -8.74 14.74 15.90
CA ILE A 107 -8.19 15.82 16.75
C ILE A 107 -8.99 15.92 18.05
N GLN A 108 -10.32 15.99 17.97
CA GLN A 108 -11.17 16.10 19.16
C GLN A 108 -10.98 14.92 20.11
N GLU A 109 -10.87 13.70 19.58
CA GLU A 109 -10.61 12.50 20.37
C GLU A 109 -9.24 12.60 21.06
N ARG A 110 -8.20 13.03 20.34
CA ARG A 110 -6.87 13.24 20.92
C ARG A 110 -6.92 14.21 22.10
N HIS A 111 -7.69 15.30 22.01
CA HIS A 111 -7.82 16.28 23.08
C HIS A 111 -8.69 15.81 24.25
N ARG A 112 -9.57 14.82 24.03
CA ARG A 112 -10.38 14.19 25.08
C ARG A 112 -9.61 13.14 25.87
N LEU A 113 -8.62 12.48 25.27
CA LEU A 113 -7.85 11.45 25.94
C LEU A 113 -6.87 12.02 26.99
N PRO A 114 -6.76 11.43 28.19
CA PRO A 114 -5.74 11.82 29.17
C PRO A 114 -4.32 11.59 28.63
N GLN A 115 -3.35 12.42 29.05
CA GLN A 115 -1.96 12.42 28.53
C GLN A 115 -1.28 11.04 28.47
N ARG A 116 -1.57 10.14 29.43
CA ARG A 116 -1.06 8.76 29.43
C ARG A 116 -1.59 7.91 28.26
N ALA A 117 -2.87 8.07 27.90
CA ALA A 117 -3.47 7.38 26.75
C ALA A 117 -2.97 7.95 25.42
N GLN A 118 -2.63 9.25 25.37
CA GLN A 118 -2.05 9.88 24.19
C GLN A 118 -0.66 9.30 23.86
N GLN A 119 0.20 9.05 24.86
CA GLN A 119 1.56 8.53 24.66
C GLN A 119 1.60 7.07 24.17
N LEU A 120 0.59 6.27 24.50
CA LEU A 120 0.49 4.86 24.06
C LEU A 120 0.06 4.74 22.59
N LEU A 121 -0.68 5.72 22.05
CA LEU A 121 -1.14 5.73 20.66
C LEU A 121 -0.03 6.02 19.62
N TRP A 122 1.12 6.54 20.05
CA TRP A 122 2.27 6.84 19.19
C TRP A 122 3.40 5.82 19.30
N LYS A 123 3.19 4.73 20.05
CA LYS A 123 4.10 3.58 20.07
C LYS A 123 3.62 2.55 19.03
N ILE A 124 4.04 2.76 17.78
CA ILE A 124 4.18 1.71 16.77
C ILE A 124 5.61 1.81 16.28
#